data_AF-A0A660RYK4-F1
#
_entry.id   AF-A0A660RYK4-F1
#
_cell.length_a   1.000
_cell.length_b   1.000
_cell.length_c   1.000
_cell.angle_alpha   90.00
_cell.angle_beta   90.00
_cell.angle_gamma   90.00
#
_symmetry.space_group_name_H-M   'P 1'
#
loop_
_entity.id
_entity.type
_entity.pdbx_description
1 polymer ?
#
loop_
_entity_poly.entity_id
_entity_poly.type
_entity_poly.pdbx_seq_one_letter_code
_entity_poly.pdbx_strand_id
1 'polypeptide(L)' 'MKNHNLDISFLKKKARRIASRIFFEILEENKKLGIATPVGIAGKIYFIMPDGKILTEEEYLKNKEVPKRITEKEV' A
#
# COMPACT_ATOMS: atom_id res chain seq x y z
N MET A 1 17.46 13.87 20.83
CA MET A 1 16.11 13.42 20.42
C MET A 1 16.18 11.95 20.08
N LYS A 2 15.38 11.09 20.73
CA LYS A 2 15.42 9.63 20.52
C LYS A 2 14.82 9.32 19.14
N ASN A 3 15.65 8.88 18.20
CA ASN A 3 15.18 8.25 16.97
C ASN A 3 14.50 6.94 17.36
N HIS A 4 13.19 7.02 17.60
CA HIS A 4 12.32 5.85 17.62
C HIS A 4 12.24 5.34 16.17
N ASN A 5 13.29 4.63 15.73
CA ASN A 5 13.23 3.76 14.57
C ASN A 5 12.28 2.61 14.92
N LEU A 6 10.98 2.90 14.92
CA LEU A 6 9.95 1.87 14.94
C LEU A 6 10.20 0.99 13.72
N ASP A 7 10.46 -0.28 13.98
CA ASP A 7 10.69 -1.29 12.96
C ASP A 7 9.58 -1.24 11.91
N ILE A 8 9.95 -1.16 10.64
CA ILE A 8 9.03 -1.13 9.49
C ILE A 8 8.07 -2.31 9.53
N SER A 9 8.53 -3.48 9.99
CA SER A 9 7.69 -4.68 10.17
C SER A 9 6.57 -4.43 11.17
N PHE A 10 6.87 -3.76 12.29
CA PHE A 10 5.88 -3.37 13.28
C PHE A 10 4.86 -2.38 12.72
N LEU A 11 5.32 -1.38 11.96
CA LEU A 11 4.45 -0.38 11.34
C LEU A 11 3.53 -1.00 10.28
N LYS A 12 4.03 -1.90 9.42
CA LYS A 12 3.22 -2.65 8.45
C LYS A 12 2.15 -3.50 9.14
N LYS A 13 2.47 -4.18 10.26
CA LYS A 13 1.48 -4.91 11.06
C LYS A 13 0.41 -3.99 11.65
N LYS A 14 0.79 -2.80 12.13
CA LYS A 14 -0.14 -1.79 12.64
C LYS A 14 -1.04 -1.24 11.54
N ALA A 15 -0.51 -1.01 10.34
CA ALA A 15 -1.26 -0.64 9.12
C ALA A 15 -2.37 -1.63 8.82
N ARG A 16 -2.02 -2.90 8.77
CA ARG A 16 -3.00 -3.96 8.56
C ARG A 16 -4.11 -3.95 9.61
N ARG A 17 -3.74 -3.89 10.90
CA ARG A 17 -4.72 -3.90 12.00
C ARG A 17 -5.68 -2.71 11.96
N ILE A 18 -5.16 -1.51 11.70
CA ILE A 18 -5.97 -0.28 11.63
C ILE A 18 -6.91 -0.37 10.43
N ALA A 19 -6.37 -0.72 9.26
CA ALA A 19 -7.16 -0.77 8.05
C ALA A 19 -8.27 -1.83 8.13
N SER A 20 -7.99 -3.03 8.65
CA SER A 20 -9.00 -4.08 8.81
C SER A 20 -10.06 -3.78 9.87
N ARG A 21 -9.83 -2.84 10.79
CA ARG A 21 -10.80 -2.48 11.85
C ARG A 21 -11.60 -1.23 11.56
N ILE A 22 -10.95 -0.22 10.98
CA ILE A 22 -11.53 1.12 10.81
C ILE A 22 -12.04 1.31 9.38
N PHE A 23 -11.38 0.69 8.41
CA PHE A 23 -11.61 0.93 6.98
C PHE A 23 -11.95 -0.35 6.22
N PHE A 24 -12.61 -1.32 6.88
CA PHE A 24 -12.89 -2.63 6.29
C PHE A 24 -13.65 -2.52 4.97
N GLU A 25 -14.72 -1.73 4.92
CA GLU A 25 -15.53 -1.53 3.71
C GLU A 25 -14.72 -0.92 2.57
N ILE A 26 -13.92 0.10 2.87
CA ILE A 26 -13.04 0.75 1.89
C ILE A 26 -11.97 -0.24 1.38
N LEU A 27 -11.43 -1.09 2.24
CA LEU A 27 -10.49 -2.13 1.82
C LEU A 27 -11.16 -3.16 0.90
N GLU A 28 -12.38 -3.59 1.21
CA GLU A 28 -13.12 -4.54 0.37
C GLU A 28 -13.46 -3.94 -0.99
N GLU A 29 -13.90 -2.68 -1.02
CA GLU A 29 -14.25 -1.98 -2.25
C GLU A 29 -13.01 -1.74 -3.12
N ASN A 30 -11.92 -1.23 -2.54
CA ASN A 30 -10.67 -1.03 -3.27
C ASN A 30 -10.07 -2.34 -3.76
N LYS A 31 -10.22 -3.43 -3.00
CA LYS A 31 -9.83 -4.77 -3.43
C LYS A 31 -10.64 -5.22 -4.65
N LYS A 32 -11.96 -5.00 -4.67
CA LYS A 32 -12.83 -5.30 -5.83
C LYS A 32 -12.44 -4.46 -7.05
N LEU A 33 -12.09 -3.19 -6.84
CA LEU A 33 -11.66 -2.26 -7.89
C LEU A 33 -10.22 -2.48 -8.35
N GLY A 34 -9.44 -3.34 -7.67
CA GLY A 34 -8.05 -3.60 -8.02
C GLY A 34 -7.11 -2.41 -7.74
N ILE A 35 -7.48 -1.51 -6.83
CA ILE A 35 -6.71 -0.30 -6.49
C ILE A 35 -6.07 -0.41 -5.10
N ALA A 36 -4.94 0.27 -4.93
CA ALA A 36 -4.23 0.31 -3.65
C ALA A 36 -4.92 1.26 -2.67
N THR A 37 -4.99 0.88 -1.40
CA THR A 37 -5.56 1.70 -0.32
C THR A 37 -4.45 2.39 0.48
N PRO A 38 -4.37 3.73 0.49
CA PRO A 38 -3.40 4.45 1.31
C PRO A 38 -3.81 4.46 2.79
N VAL A 39 -2.85 4.26 3.68
CA VAL A 39 -3.03 4.25 5.14
C VAL A 39 -1.89 5.02 5.81
N GLY A 40 -2.23 6.13 6.48
CA GLY A 40 -1.28 6.96 7.22
C GLY A 40 -1.05 6.46 8.64
N ILE A 41 0.20 6.14 9.01
CA ILE A 41 0.58 5.72 10.37
C ILE A 41 1.90 6.35 10.78
N ALA A 42 1.91 6.97 11.96
CA ALA A 42 3.10 7.53 12.59
C ALA A 42 3.89 8.46 11.64
N GLY A 43 3.18 9.29 10.87
CA GLY A 43 3.77 10.23 9.92
C GLY A 43 4.28 9.60 8.61
N LYS A 44 3.97 8.32 8.33
CA LYS A 44 4.31 7.63 7.08
C LYS A 44 3.07 7.11 6.37
N ILE A 45 3.11 7.03 5.04
CA ILE A 45 2.05 6.44 4.22
C ILE A 45 2.44 5.02 3.81
N TYR A 46 1.50 4.09 3.99
CA TYR A 46 1.59 2.72 3.53
C TYR A 46 0.46 2.43 2.55
N PHE A 47 0.72 1.59 1.56
CA PHE A 47 -0.26 1.18 0.56
C PHE A 47 -0.61 -0.28 0.75
N ILE A 48 -1.88 -0.56 1.04
CA ILE A 48 -2.42 -1.92 1.08
C ILE A 48 -2.89 -2.26 -0.32
N MET A 49 -2.23 -3.21 -0.94
CA MET A 49 -2.51 -3.69 -2.29
C MET A 49 -3.73 -4.63 -2.28
N PRO A 50 -4.43 -4.81 -3.41
CA PRO A 50 -5.56 -5.75 -3.52
C PRO A 50 -5.21 -7.21 -3.17
N ASP A 51 -3.95 -7.61 -3.40
CA ASP A 51 -3.42 -8.93 -3.02
C ASP A 51 -3.09 -9.05 -1.52
N GLY A 52 -3.33 -8.00 -0.74
CA GLY A 52 -3.09 -7.94 0.70
C GLY A 52 -1.66 -7.62 1.09
N LYS A 53 -0.74 -7.40 0.13
CA LYS A 53 0.61 -6.89 0.44
C LYS A 53 0.55 -5.45 0.92
N ILE A 54 1.54 -5.09 1.74
CA ILE A 54 1.67 -3.73 2.27
C ILE A 54 3.00 -3.17 1.81
N LEU A 55 2.92 -2.12 1.01
CA LEU A 55 4.06 -1.39 0.48
C LEU A 55 4.24 -0.09 1.25
N THR A 56 5.48 0.35 1.38
CA THR A 56 5.81 1.73 1.69
C THR A 56 5.51 2.61 0.47
N GLU A 57 5.44 3.92 0.69
CA GLU A 57 5.28 4.89 -0.40
C GLU A 57 6.37 4.75 -1.48
N GLU A 58 7.64 4.62 -1.08
CA GLU A 58 8.75 4.40 -2.02
C GLU A 58 8.59 3.11 -2.83
N GLU A 59 8.23 1.99 -2.18
CA GLU A 59 7.98 0.70 -2.85
C GLU A 59 6.81 0.80 -3.84
N TYR A 60 5.75 1.53 -3.47
CA TYR A 60 4.57 1.70 -4.32
C TYR A 60 4.86 2.58 -5.55
N LEU A 61 5.59 3.68 -5.38
CA LEU A 61 5.97 4.58 -6.48
C LEU A 61 6.89 3.88 -7.48
N LYS A 62 7.91 3.15 -7.01
CA LYS A 62 8.79 2.35 -7.89
C LYS A 62 8.02 1.32 -8.73
N ASN A 63 6.98 0.72 -8.16
CA ASN A 63 6.13 -0.25 -8.88
C ASN A 63 5.20 0.42 -9.90
N LYS A 64 4.87 1.72 -9.74
CA LYS A 64 4.08 2.49 -10.71
C LYS A 64 4.92 3.05 -11.86
N GLU A 65 6.19 3.33 -11.61
CA GLU A 65 7.15 3.80 -12.63
C GLU A 65 7.58 2.72 -13.64
N VAL A 66 7.04 1.50 -13.54
CA VAL A 66 7.09 0.52 -14.63
C VAL A 66 5.84 0.72 -15.48
N PRO A 67 5.83 1.62 -16.48
CA PRO A 67 4.78 1.60 -17.48
C PRO A 67 4.81 0.22 -18.12
N LYS A 68 3.68 -0.47 -18.11
CA LYS A 68 3.45 -1.57 -19.04
C LYS A 68 3.74 -0.99 -20.43
N ARG A 69 4.91 -1.29 -21.01
CA ARG A 69 5.07 -1.31 -22.46
C ARG A 69 4.09 -2.37 -22.93
N ILE A 70 2.84 -1.95 -23.13
CA ILE A 70 1.96 -2.61 -24.08
C ILE A 70 2.63 -2.28 -25.39
N THR A 71 3.53 -3.16 -25.82
CA THR A 71 3.95 -3.18 -27.22
C THR A 71 2.69 -3.58 -27.97
N GLU A 72 1.94 -2.58 -28.42
CA GLU A 72 1.06 -2.73 -29.56
C GLU A 72 1.94 -3.23 -30.70
N LYS A 73 1.99 -4.54 -30.90
CA LYS A 73 2.20 -5.07 -32.24
C LYS A 73 0.82 -5.09 -32.88
N GLU A 74 0.46 -3.94 -33.43
CA GLU A 74 -0.46 -3.88 -34.56
C GLU A 74 0.08 -4.82 -35.67
N VAL A 75 -0.83 -5.67 -36.14
CA VAL A 75 -0.98 -6.28 -37.48
C VAL A 75 0.27 -6.82 -38.19
#